data_AF-A0A3D0ZNG6-F1
#
_entry.id   AF-A0A3D0ZNG6-F1
#
_cell.length_a   1.000
_cell.length_b   1.000
_cell.length_c   1.000
_cell.angle_alpha   90.00
_cell.angle_beta   90.00
_cell.angle_gamma   90.00
#
_symmetry.space_group_name_H-M   'P 1'
#
loop_
_entity.id
_entity.type
_entity.pdbx_description
1 polymer ?
#
loop_
_entity_poly.entity_id
_entity_poly.type
_entity_poly.pdbx_seq_one_letter_code
_entity_poly.pdbx_strand_id
1 'polypeptide(L)'
;GIEYGLMQAYAEGYELLAAKDIVDDLPGTFRAWQKGTVVRSWLLDLMVKALDEDPGLESIDDYVEDSGEGRWTVEEAIANAVPAPAITAALFARFSSREENSPAMKMVSALRHQFGGHATRPAK
;
A
#
# COMPACT_ATOMS: atom_id res chain seq x y z
N GLY A 1 -3.69 -14.78 -1.51
CA GLY A 1 -2.39 -14.26 -1.06
C GLY A 1 -1.66 -13.43 -2.10
N ILE A 2 -1.41 -13.96 -3.31
CA ILE A 2 -0.61 -13.28 -4.36
C ILE A 2 -1.19 -11.90 -4.71
N GLU A 3 -2.52 -11.80 -4.76
CA GLU A 3 -3.24 -10.57 -5.06
C GLU A 3 -2.94 -9.42 -4.08
N TYR A 4 -2.50 -9.70 -2.84
CA TYR A 4 -2.08 -8.65 -1.90
C TYR A 4 -0.86 -7.91 -2.45
N GLY A 5 0.14 -8.64 -2.95
CA GLY A 5 1.32 -8.04 -3.56
C GLY A 5 0.97 -7.24 -4.82
N LEU A 6 0.05 -7.74 -5.64
CA LEU A 6 -0.38 -7.05 -6.85
C LEU A 6 -1.14 -5.76 -6.54
N MET A 7 -2.13 -5.80 -5.63
CA MET A 7 -2.88 -4.62 -5.20
C MET A 7 -1.95 -3.58 -4.57
N GLN A 8 -1.02 -4.01 -3.72
CA GLN A 8 -0.06 -3.12 -3.08
C GLN A 8 0.85 -2.45 -4.12
N ALA A 9 1.37 -3.19 -5.10
CA ALA A 9 2.19 -2.62 -6.16
C ALA A 9 1.44 -1.57 -7.00
N TYR A 10 0.15 -1.79 -7.28
CA TYR A 10 -0.68 -0.78 -7.94
C TYR A 10 -0.90 0.46 -7.07
N ALA A 11 -1.19 0.27 -5.77
CA ALA A 11 -1.42 1.37 -4.84
C ALA A 11 -0.17 2.25 -4.65
N GLU A 12 1.00 1.65 -4.46
CA GLU A 12 2.27 2.37 -4.37
C GLU A 12 2.59 3.13 -5.66
N GLY A 13 2.30 2.53 -6.81
CA GLY A 13 2.42 3.19 -8.11
C GLY A 13 1.45 4.36 -8.26
N TYR A 14 0.20 4.20 -7.81
CA TYR A 14 -0.81 5.26 -7.83
C TYR A 14 -0.36 6.45 -6.98
N GLU A 15 0.03 6.22 -5.72
CA GLU A 15 0.48 7.28 -4.82
C GLU A 15 1.72 7.99 -5.38
N LEU A 16 2.68 7.24 -5.93
CA LEU A 16 3.87 7.82 -6.55
C LEU A 16 3.52 8.74 -7.72
N LEU A 17 2.60 8.33 -8.60
CA LEU A 17 2.19 9.13 -9.75
C LEU A 17 1.35 10.35 -9.31
N ALA A 18 0.50 10.19 -8.30
CA ALA A 18 -0.27 11.29 -7.72
C ALA A 18 0.61 12.36 -7.07
N ALA A 19 1.75 11.96 -6.49
CA ALA A 19 2.72 12.88 -5.88
C ALA A 19 3.57 13.66 -6.90
N LYS A 20 3.33 13.51 -8.21
CA LYS A 20 4.11 14.14 -9.27
C LYS A 20 3.25 15.04 -10.14
N ASP A 21 3.63 16.31 -10.22
CA ASP A 21 2.95 17.34 -11.03
C ASP A 21 3.10 17.15 -12.56
N ILE A 22 3.77 16.10 -13.02
CA ILE A 22 3.96 15.81 -14.45
C ILE A 22 2.88 14.88 -15.02
N VAL A 23 2.00 14.35 -14.17
CA VAL A 23 0.92 13.44 -14.56
C VAL A 23 -0.40 14.19 -14.50
N ASP A 24 -0.87 14.67 -15.65
CA ASP A 24 -2.09 15.49 -15.73
C ASP A 24 -3.38 14.67 -15.63
N ASP A 25 -3.37 13.43 -16.14
CA ASP A 25 -4.53 12.51 -16.13
C ASP A 25 -4.12 11.16 -15.53
N LEU A 26 -4.19 11.07 -14.20
CA LEU A 26 -3.85 9.87 -13.45
C LEU A 26 -4.80 8.69 -13.76
N PRO A 27 -6.15 8.84 -13.71
CA PRO A 27 -7.05 7.77 -14.12
C PRO A 27 -6.84 7.32 -15.58
N GLY A 28 -6.63 8.27 -16.49
CA GLY A 28 -6.35 7.97 -17.90
C GLY A 28 -5.05 7.20 -18.10
N THR A 29 -4.05 7.43 -17.26
CA THR A 29 -2.79 6.67 -17.27
C THR A 29 -3.04 5.18 -16.99
N PHE A 30 -3.80 4.86 -15.94
CA PHE A 30 -4.14 3.46 -15.62
C PHE A 30 -5.06 2.84 -16.68
N ARG A 31 -6.00 3.61 -17.25
CA ARG A 31 -6.84 3.15 -18.37
C ARG A 31 -6.01 2.81 -19.61
N ALA A 32 -4.99 3.61 -19.91
CA ALA A 32 -4.08 3.32 -21.02
C ALA A 32 -3.32 1.99 -20.81
N TRP A 33 -2.98 1.65 -19.56
CA TRP A 33 -2.28 0.41 -19.26
C TRP A 33 -3.09 -0.86 -19.49
N GLN A 34 -4.43 -0.77 -19.59
CA GLN A 34 -5.27 -1.91 -19.97
C GLN A 34 -4.98 -2.42 -21.39
N LYS A 35 -4.26 -1.65 -22.23
CA LYS A 35 -3.97 -2.00 -23.63
C LYS A 35 -2.47 -2.02 -23.90
N GLY A 36 -1.98 -3.15 -24.42
CA GLY A 36 -0.61 -3.27 -24.93
C GLY A 36 0.51 -3.29 -23.88
N THR A 37 0.19 -3.18 -22.59
CA THR A 37 1.19 -3.28 -21.51
C THR A 37 1.28 -4.68 -20.92
N VAL A 38 2.39 -4.96 -20.23
CA VAL A 38 2.64 -6.21 -19.52
C VAL A 38 1.79 -6.35 -18.26
N VAL A 39 1.42 -5.25 -17.62
CA VAL A 39 0.69 -5.26 -16.34
C VAL A 39 -0.82 -5.47 -16.50
N ARG A 40 -1.34 -5.51 -17.73
CA ARG A 40 -2.76 -5.74 -18.01
C ARG A 40 -3.26 -6.98 -17.27
N SER A 41 -4.29 -6.80 -16.47
CA SER A 41 -4.87 -7.84 -15.62
C SER A 41 -6.30 -7.47 -15.23
N TRP A 42 -7.07 -8.47 -14.78
CA TRP A 42 -8.42 -8.21 -14.26
C TRP A 42 -8.41 -7.27 -13.05
N LEU A 43 -7.38 -7.33 -12.19
CA LEU A 43 -7.22 -6.39 -11.07
C LEU A 43 -7.03 -4.94 -11.55
N LEU A 44 -6.27 -4.73 -12.63
CA LEU A 44 -6.15 -3.41 -13.24
C LEU A 44 -7.50 -2.92 -13.77
N ASP A 45 -8.31 -3.80 -14.35
CA ASP A 45 -9.66 -3.44 -14.81
C ASP A 45 -10.56 -3.00 -13.66
N LEU A 46 -10.47 -3.66 -12.50
CA LEU A 46 -11.20 -3.25 -11.28
C LEU A 46 -10.69 -1.92 -10.73
N MET A 47 -9.37 -1.69 -10.74
CA MET A 47 -8.79 -0.41 -10.32
C MET A 47 -9.26 0.74 -11.21
N VAL A 48 -9.24 0.57 -12.54
CA VAL A 48 -9.74 1.58 -13.46
C VAL A 48 -11.22 1.84 -13.23
N LYS A 49 -12.02 0.80 -12.99
CA LYS A 49 -13.43 0.96 -12.65
C LYS A 49 -13.62 1.80 -11.38
N ALA A 50 -12.84 1.55 -10.33
CA ALA A 50 -12.90 2.34 -9.10
C ALA A 50 -12.54 3.81 -9.34
N LEU A 51 -11.50 4.08 -10.14
CA LEU A 51 -11.09 5.44 -10.51
C LEU A 51 -12.08 6.14 -11.46
N ASP A 52 -12.85 5.39 -12.25
CA ASP A 52 -13.92 5.96 -13.07
C ASP A 52 -15.13 6.39 -12.21
N GLU A 53 -15.39 5.68 -11.10
CA GLU A 53 -16.45 6.00 -10.14
C GLU A 53 -16.04 7.13 -9.19
N ASP A 54 -14.78 7.13 -8.73
CA ASP A 54 -14.20 8.12 -7.83
C ASP A 54 -12.73 8.42 -8.22
N PRO A 55 -12.49 9.41 -9.10
CA PRO A 55 -11.16 9.72 -9.62
C PRO A 55 -10.11 10.10 -8.57
N GLY A 56 -10.54 10.61 -7.42
CA GLY A 56 -9.67 11.04 -6.33
C GLY A 56 -9.61 10.06 -5.16
N LEU A 57 -10.44 9.00 -5.18
CA LEU A 57 -10.66 8.09 -4.05
C LEU A 57 -11.11 8.85 -2.77
N GLU A 58 -11.85 9.95 -2.92
CA GLU A 58 -12.25 10.83 -1.80
C GLU A 58 -13.38 10.23 -0.96
N SER A 59 -14.11 9.25 -1.50
CA SER A 59 -15.26 8.62 -0.85
C SER A 59 -14.89 7.42 0.04
N ILE A 60 -13.63 6.98 0.00
CA ILE A 60 -13.14 5.80 0.73
C ILE A 60 -12.06 6.18 1.76
N ASP A 61 -12.01 5.43 2.86
CA ASP A 61 -11.04 5.61 3.95
C ASP A 61 -9.72 4.86 3.66
N ASP A 62 -8.61 5.26 4.30
CA ASP A 62 -7.29 4.63 4.13
C ASP A 62 -7.12 3.35 4.97
N TYR A 63 -8.08 3.04 5.84
CA TYR A 63 -8.18 1.79 6.57
C TYR A 63 -8.47 0.60 5.65
N VAL A 64 -7.62 -0.43 5.67
CA VAL A 64 -7.77 -1.62 4.82
C VAL A 64 -7.78 -2.90 5.66
N GLU A 65 -8.90 -3.64 5.60
CA GLU A 65 -9.02 -4.97 6.21
C GLU A 65 -8.20 -6.04 5.47
N ASP A 66 -7.87 -7.12 6.17
CA ASP A 66 -7.35 -8.35 5.56
C ASP A 66 -8.44 -9.42 5.62
N SER A 67 -8.80 -10.01 4.48
CA SER A 67 -9.76 -11.12 4.37
C SER A 67 -9.29 -12.41 5.07
N GLY A 68 -8.12 -12.39 5.71
CA GLY A 68 -7.39 -13.56 6.21
C GLY A 68 -6.53 -14.24 5.14
N GLU A 69 -6.80 -14.01 3.85
CA GLU A 69 -6.10 -14.71 2.75
C GLU A 69 -4.61 -14.39 2.67
N GLY A 70 -4.24 -13.12 2.90
CA GLY A 70 -2.84 -12.72 3.00
C GLY A 70 -2.16 -13.30 4.23
N ARG A 71 -2.88 -13.35 5.36
CA ARG A 71 -2.37 -13.85 6.64
C ARG A 71 -2.02 -15.34 6.58
N TRP A 72 -2.96 -16.19 6.20
CA TRP A 72 -2.68 -17.63 6.12
C TRP A 72 -1.60 -17.93 5.08
N THR A 73 -1.53 -17.16 3.98
CA THR A 73 -0.47 -17.32 2.96
C THR A 73 0.91 -17.08 3.57
N VAL A 74 1.07 -16.02 4.38
CA VAL A 74 2.34 -15.71 5.05
C VAL A 74 2.66 -16.71 6.15
N GLU A 75 1.67 -17.17 6.91
CA GLU A 75 1.84 -18.23 7.92
C GLU A 75 2.33 -19.53 7.29
N GLU A 76 1.72 -19.97 6.18
CA GLU A 76 2.16 -21.15 5.43
C GLU A 76 3.56 -20.97 4.82
N ALA A 77 3.89 -19.78 4.32
CA ALA A 77 5.23 -19.49 3.82
C ALA A 77 6.28 -19.66 4.91
N ILE A 78 6.00 -19.19 6.14
CA ILE A 78 6.88 -19.39 7.30
C ILE A 78 6.99 -20.87 7.66
N ALA A 79 5.85 -21.58 7.77
CA ALA A 79 5.81 -23.00 8.15
C ALA A 79 6.62 -23.88 7.18
N ASN A 80 6.65 -23.53 5.91
CA ASN A 80 7.38 -24.24 4.87
C ASN A 80 8.77 -23.65 4.57
N ALA A 81 9.23 -22.64 5.33
CA ALA A 81 10.49 -21.92 5.10
C ALA A 81 10.64 -21.35 3.66
N VAL A 82 9.54 -20.90 3.07
CA VAL A 82 9.47 -20.29 1.73
C VAL A 82 9.51 -18.77 1.85
N PRO A 83 10.46 -18.07 1.20
CA PRO A 83 10.49 -16.61 1.20
C PRO A 83 9.30 -16.00 0.44
N ALA A 84 8.48 -15.18 1.10
CA ALA A 84 7.32 -14.50 0.50
C ALA A 84 7.33 -12.97 0.70
N PRO A 85 8.45 -12.25 0.43
CA PRO A 85 8.66 -10.87 0.87
C PRO A 85 7.60 -9.88 0.34
N ALA A 86 7.18 -10.00 -0.91
CA ALA A 86 6.19 -9.08 -1.51
C ALA A 86 4.81 -9.22 -0.84
N ILE A 87 4.36 -10.45 -0.59
CA ILE A 87 3.07 -10.71 0.07
C ILE A 87 3.12 -10.28 1.53
N THR A 88 4.23 -10.56 2.23
CA THR A 88 4.44 -10.14 3.62
C THR A 88 4.42 -8.62 3.75
N ALA A 89 5.14 -7.90 2.88
CA ALA A 89 5.15 -6.43 2.89
C ALA A 89 3.74 -5.86 2.66
N ALA A 90 3.01 -6.38 1.67
CA ALA A 90 1.65 -5.96 1.38
C ALA A 90 0.67 -6.21 2.54
N LEU A 91 0.82 -7.33 3.26
CA LEU A 91 0.03 -7.59 4.47
C LEU A 91 0.34 -6.57 5.58
N PHE A 92 1.62 -6.24 5.78
CA PHE A 92 2.06 -5.33 6.84
C PHE A 92 1.72 -3.87 6.53
N ALA A 93 1.64 -3.49 5.25
CA ALA A 93 1.10 -2.19 4.83
C ALA A 93 -0.35 -2.00 5.33
N ARG A 94 -1.19 -3.05 5.22
CA ARG A 94 -2.56 -3.02 5.76
C ARG A 94 -2.58 -2.93 7.28
N PHE A 95 -1.68 -3.61 7.99
CA PHE A 95 -1.60 -3.45 9.46
C PHE A 95 -1.23 -2.02 9.85
N SER A 96 -0.32 -1.41 9.09
CA SER A 96 0.12 -0.03 9.31
C SER A 96 -1.00 0.98 9.06
N SER A 97 -1.87 0.73 8.06
CA SER A 97 -2.98 1.65 7.77
C SER A 97 -4.05 1.70 8.86
N ARG A 98 -4.08 0.72 9.77
CA ARG A 98 -4.98 0.69 10.94
C ARG A 98 -4.37 1.38 12.16
N GLU A 99 -3.09 1.77 12.09
CA GLU A 99 -2.34 2.27 13.24
C GLU A 99 -2.22 3.80 13.22
N GLU A 100 -3.23 4.50 13.73
CA GLU A 100 -3.22 5.98 13.79
C GLU A 100 -2.07 6.55 14.66
N ASN A 101 -1.64 5.80 15.69
CA ASN A 101 -0.82 6.30 16.79
C ASN A 101 0.34 5.38 17.15
N SER A 102 1.17 5.02 16.17
CA SER A 102 2.18 3.96 16.29
C SER A 102 3.14 4.10 17.49
N PRO A 103 3.04 3.24 18.53
CA PRO A 103 3.98 3.23 19.64
C PRO A 103 5.41 2.89 19.18
N ALA A 104 5.54 2.05 18.16
CA ALA A 104 6.83 1.70 17.57
C ALA A 104 7.52 2.94 16.99
N MET A 105 6.80 3.74 16.19
CA MET A 105 7.35 4.99 15.64
C MET A 105 7.63 6.05 16.72
N LYS A 106 6.83 6.11 17.79
CA LYS A 106 7.11 6.96 18.97
C LYS A 106 8.43 6.57 19.63
N MET A 107 8.69 5.27 19.81
CA MET A 107 9.96 4.77 20.35
C MET A 107 11.13 5.08 19.40
N VAL A 108 10.96 4.90 18.09
CA VAL A 108 11.99 5.28 17.10
C VAL A 108 12.33 6.77 17.18
N SER A 109 11.32 7.64 17.26
CA SER A 109 11.49 9.09 17.43
C SER A 109 12.25 9.41 18.73
N ALA A 110 11.86 8.77 19.84
CA ALA A 110 12.53 8.93 21.13
C ALA A 110 13.99 8.49 21.08
N LEU A 111 14.31 7.33 20.50
CA LEU A 111 15.68 6.85 20.37
C LEU A 111 16.54 7.82 19.56
N ARG A 112 16.06 8.24 18.38
CA ARG A 112 16.75 9.23 17.53
C ARG A 112 17.02 10.54 18.28
N HIS A 113 16.11 10.95 19.14
CA HIS A 113 16.31 12.11 20.01
C HIS A 113 17.41 11.83 21.06
N GLN A 114 17.34 10.71 21.78
CA GLN A 114 18.26 10.39 22.87
C GLN A 114 19.72 10.22 22.41
N PHE A 115 19.99 9.49 21.31
CA PHE A 115 21.37 9.25 20.87
C PHE A 115 21.89 10.32 19.90
N GLY A 116 21.01 10.98 19.13
CA GLY A 116 21.38 11.84 18.01
C GLY A 116 20.94 13.30 18.14
N GLY A 117 20.20 13.65 19.20
CA GLY A 117 19.67 15.01 19.40
C GLY A 117 18.63 15.45 18.35
N HIS A 118 18.07 14.51 17.58
CA HIS A 118 17.09 14.84 16.54
C HIS A 118 15.80 15.43 17.14
N ALA A 119 15.21 16.41 16.45
CA ALA A 119 13.97 17.04 16.88
C ALA A 119 12.80 16.05 16.90
N THR A 120 11.94 16.17 17.92
CA THR A 120 10.66 15.45 18.04
C THR A 120 9.49 16.42 17.87
N ARG A 121 8.31 15.88 17.55
CA ARG A 121 7.05 16.63 17.52
C ARG A 121 6.21 16.25 18.75
N PRO A 122 5.39 17.16 19.30
CA PRO A 122 4.46 16.82 20.38
C PRO A 122 3.47 15.76 19.90
N ALA A 123 2.92 14.97 20.83
CA ALA A 123 1.80 14.08 20.53
C ALA A 123 0.61 14.92 20.00
N LYS A 124 -0.05 14.41 18.95
CA LYS A 124 -1.31 14.96 18.45
C LYS A 124 -2.45 14.65 19.40
#